data_AF-A0A1X0QRH6-F1
#
_entry.id   AF-A0A1X0QRH6-F1
#
_cell.length_a   1.000
_cell.length_b   1.000
_cell.length_c   1.000
_cell.angle_alpha   90.00
_cell.angle_beta   90.00
_cell.angle_gamma   90.00
#
_symmetry.space_group_name_H-M   'P 1'
#
loop_
_entity.id
_entity.type
_entity.pdbx_description
1 polymer ?
#
loop_
_entity_poly.entity_id
_entity_poly.type
_entity_poly.pdbx_seq_one_letter_code
_entity_poly.pdbx_strand_id
1 'polypeptide(L)'
;LIDRYLERHKLDNQQPIAVITGGDSGIGLEITKSLNRCGFELIIGLYDTISHVKICELDLADFSSVHSFANQVKYILNGRKIDLLINNAGVMNVPYLKTVDGFESQCQIVSKI
;
A
#
# COMPACT_ATOMS: atom_id res chain seq x y z
N LEU A 1 -4.97 9.73 -15.02
CA LEU A 1 -3.75 10.19 -14.30
C LEU A 1 -2.65 9.16 -14.43
N ILE A 2 -2.94 7.88 -14.17
CA ILE A 2 -2.00 6.79 -14.34
C ILE A 2 -1.57 6.58 -15.80
N ASP A 3 -2.48 6.71 -16.78
CA ASP A 3 -2.11 6.56 -18.20
C ASP A 3 -1.03 7.56 -18.62
N ARG A 4 -1.19 8.83 -18.22
CA ARG A 4 -0.18 9.88 -18.43
C ARG A 4 1.14 9.62 -17.70
N TYR A 5 1.11 8.94 -16.56
CA TYR A 5 2.33 8.51 -15.87
C TYR A 5 3.03 7.41 -16.65
N LEU A 6 2.31 6.38 -17.10
CA LEU A 6 2.86 5.25 -17.87
C LEU A 6 3.37 5.67 -19.26
N GLU A 7 2.74 6.67 -19.88
CA GLU A 7 3.25 7.29 -21.11
C GLU A 7 4.64 7.92 -20.93
N ARG A 8 4.87 8.53 -19.75
CA ARG A 8 6.15 9.18 -19.41
C ARG A 8 7.18 8.21 -18.83
N HIS A 9 6.71 7.14 -18.20
CA HIS A 9 7.52 6.16 -17.49
C HIS A 9 7.19 4.77 -18.03
N LYS A 10 7.83 4.40 -19.15
CA LYS A 10 7.72 3.05 -19.70
C LYS A 10 8.21 2.04 -18.69
N LEU A 11 7.37 1.07 -18.36
CA LEU A 11 7.73 -0.05 -17.51
C LEU A 11 8.21 -1.20 -18.38
N ASP A 12 9.35 -1.79 -18.02
CA ASP A 12 9.94 -2.91 -18.78
C ASP A 12 9.27 -4.26 -18.50
N ASN A 13 8.43 -4.31 -17.47
CA ASN A 13 7.78 -5.54 -17.01
C ASN A 13 6.49 -5.82 -17.82
N GLN A 14 6.33 -7.05 -18.32
CA GLN A 14 5.11 -7.45 -19.03
C GLN A 14 3.86 -7.46 -18.12
N GLN A 15 4.04 -7.68 -16.82
CA GLN A 15 3.01 -7.53 -15.79
C GLN A 15 3.60 -6.71 -14.65
N PRO A 16 3.42 -5.38 -14.65
CA PRO A 16 4.02 -4.52 -13.64
C PRO A 16 3.35 -4.71 -12.28
N ILE A 17 4.11 -4.51 -11.20
CA ILE A 17 3.63 -4.75 -9.83
C ILE A 17 3.52 -3.44 -9.07
N ALA A 18 2.38 -3.21 -8.42
CA ALA A 18 2.16 -2.08 -7.52
C ALA A 18 1.82 -2.54 -6.09
N VAL A 19 2.47 -1.92 -5.12
CA VAL A 19 2.16 -2.05 -3.69
C VAL A 19 1.43 -0.80 -3.22
N ILE A 20 0.28 -0.95 -2.56
CA ILE A 20 -0.58 0.17 -2.14
C ILE A 20 -0.96 -0.01 -0.67
N THR A 21 -0.77 1.02 0.15
CA THR A 21 -1.31 1.05 1.52
C THR A 21 -2.68 1.73 1.53
N GLY A 22 -3.66 1.17 2.24
CA GLY A 22 -5.02 1.72 2.35
C GLY A 22 -5.77 1.80 1.02
N GLY A 23 -5.69 0.74 0.21
CA GLY A 23 -6.22 0.68 -1.16
C GLY A 23 -7.71 0.30 -1.28
N ASP A 24 -8.45 0.27 -0.18
CA ASP A 24 -9.83 -0.25 -0.06
C ASP A 24 -10.91 0.83 -0.02
N SER A 25 -10.54 2.08 0.27
CA SER A 25 -11.48 3.20 0.41
C SER A 25 -10.96 4.49 -0.23
N GLY A 26 -11.86 5.46 -0.42
CA GLY A 26 -11.55 6.80 -0.88
C GLY A 26 -10.64 6.85 -2.13
N ILE A 27 -9.58 7.66 -2.04
CA ILE A 27 -8.58 7.82 -3.11
C ILE A 27 -7.85 6.51 -3.39
N GLY A 28 -7.53 5.73 -2.35
CA GLY A 28 -6.82 4.46 -2.48
C GLY A 28 -7.58 3.46 -3.35
N LEU A 29 -8.89 3.36 -3.17
CA LEU A 29 -9.76 2.49 -3.98
C LEU A 29 -9.75 2.87 -5.46
N GLU A 30 -9.83 4.16 -5.76
CA GLU A 30 -9.82 4.64 -7.15
C GLU A 30 -8.45 4.44 -7.83
N ILE A 31 -7.36 4.54 -7.05
CA ILE A 31 -6.01 4.17 -7.50
C ILE A 31 -5.94 2.68 -7.80
N THR A 32 -6.38 1.83 -6.87
CA THR A 32 -6.44 0.36 -7.02
C THR A 32 -7.19 -0.02 -8.29
N LYS A 33 -8.42 0.51 -8.48
CA LYS A 33 -9.23 0.25 -9.67
C LYS A 33 -8.54 0.68 -10.96
N SER A 34 -7.89 1.85 -10.95
CA SER A 34 -7.22 2.40 -12.12
C SER A 34 -6.00 1.56 -12.52
N LEU A 35 -5.16 1.17 -11.57
CA LEU A 35 -3.99 0.33 -11.84
C LEU A 35 -4.39 -1.08 -12.29
N ASN A 36 -5.43 -1.66 -11.70
CA ASN A 36 -5.95 -2.95 -12.11
C ASN A 36 -6.41 -2.93 -13.59
N ARG A 37 -7.06 -1.85 -14.03
CA ARG A 37 -7.44 -1.66 -15.45
C ARG A 37 -6.23 -1.53 -16.39
N CYS A 38 -5.10 -1.03 -15.88
CA CYS A 38 -3.84 -0.94 -16.61
C CYS A 38 -3.03 -2.25 -16.59
N GLY A 39 -3.56 -3.34 -16.02
CA GLY A 39 -2.92 -4.65 -16.03
C GLY A 39 -1.87 -4.86 -14.94
N PHE A 40 -1.83 -4.01 -13.91
CA PHE A 40 -0.95 -4.21 -12.78
C PHE A 40 -1.37 -5.41 -11.93
N GLU A 41 -0.39 -6.18 -11.46
CA GLU A 41 -0.56 -7.03 -10.29
C GLU A 41 -0.48 -6.16 -9.03
N LEU A 42 -1.48 -6.30 -8.15
CA LEU A 42 -1.63 -5.43 -6.98
C LEU A 42 -1.39 -6.21 -5.69
N ILE A 43 -0.59 -5.62 -4.79
CA ILE A 43 -0.46 -6.06 -3.41
C ILE A 43 -0.95 -4.91 -2.52
N ILE A 44 -2.03 -5.15 -1.78
CA ILE A 44 -2.70 -4.11 -1.00
C ILE A 44 -2.52 -4.41 0.48
N GLY A 45 -1.91 -3.46 1.20
CA GLY A 45 -1.78 -3.48 2.65
C GLY A 45 -2.96 -2.76 3.30
N LEU A 46 -3.75 -3.48 4.11
CA LEU A 46 -4.91 -2.93 4.81
C LEU A 46 -4.83 -3.19 6.32
N TYR A 47 -5.36 -2.26 7.11
CA TYR A 47 -5.47 -2.40 8.56
C TYR A 47 -6.51 -3.45 8.97
N ASP A 48 -7.60 -3.59 8.20
CA ASP A 48 -8.65 -4.59 8.44
C ASP A 48 -8.89 -5.41 7.17
N THR A 49 -8.94 -6.74 7.32
CA THR A 49 -9.12 -7.64 6.17
C THR A 49 -10.58 -7.71 5.79
N ILE A 50 -10.94 -7.07 4.66
CA ILE A 50 -12.24 -7.30 4.03
C ILE A 50 -12.23 -8.70 3.43
N SER A 51 -13.16 -9.55 3.85
CA SER A 51 -13.36 -10.88 3.27
C SER A 51 -13.50 -10.76 1.74
N HIS A 52 -12.78 -11.60 0.98
CA HIS A 52 -12.84 -11.79 -0.48
C HIS A 52 -11.76 -11.11 -1.36
N VAL A 53 -10.72 -10.48 -0.81
CA VAL A 53 -9.57 -9.99 -1.61
C VAL A 53 -8.26 -10.52 -1.03
N LYS A 54 -7.28 -10.88 -1.88
CA LYS A 54 -5.90 -11.22 -1.45
C LYS A 54 -5.24 -9.95 -0.90
N ILE A 55 -5.44 -9.73 0.39
CA ILE A 55 -4.97 -8.58 1.15
C ILE A 55 -3.85 -9.07 2.07
N CYS A 56 -2.78 -8.29 2.19
CA CYS A 56 -1.81 -8.48 3.26
C CYS A 56 -2.20 -7.53 4.41
N GLU A 57 -2.21 -8.06 5.63
CA GLU A 57 -2.43 -7.25 6.83
C GLU A 57 -1.30 -6.22 6.96
N LEU A 58 -1.67 -4.98 7.25
CA LEU A 58 -0.74 -3.87 7.45
C LEU A 58 -1.34 -2.86 8.42
N ASP A 59 -0.81 -2.85 9.64
CA ASP A 59 -1.01 -1.77 10.59
C ASP A 59 0.22 -0.83 10.56
N LEU A 60 0.01 0.42 10.14
CA LEU A 60 1.07 1.43 10.12
C LEU A 60 1.37 2.01 11.52
N ALA A 61 0.50 1.76 12.50
CA ALA A 61 0.73 2.11 13.90
C ALA A 61 1.55 1.04 14.66
N ASP A 62 2.05 0.00 13.98
CA ASP A 62 2.89 -1.05 14.55
C ASP A 62 4.04 -1.41 13.60
N PHE A 63 5.28 -1.08 13.96
CA PHE A 63 6.45 -1.40 13.13
C PHE A 63 6.65 -2.91 12.91
N SER A 64 6.25 -3.76 13.85
CA SER A 64 6.31 -5.22 13.67
C SER A 64 5.36 -5.68 12.56
N SER A 65 4.19 -5.05 12.45
CA SER A 65 3.24 -5.27 11.36
C SER A 65 3.82 -4.81 10.01
N VAL A 66 4.44 -3.64 9.96
CA VAL A 66 5.14 -3.14 8.76
C VAL A 66 6.25 -4.10 8.29
N HIS A 67 7.06 -4.61 9.22
CA HIS A 67 8.11 -5.58 8.90
C HIS A 67 7.53 -6.91 8.41
N SER A 68 6.45 -7.40 9.03
CA SER A 68 5.74 -8.61 8.60
C SER A 68 5.19 -8.44 7.19
N PHE A 69 4.49 -7.34 6.92
CA PHE A 69 3.98 -7.00 5.60
C PHE A 69 5.09 -6.95 4.55
N ALA A 70 6.21 -6.28 4.83
CA ALA A 70 7.35 -6.21 3.91
C ALA A 70 7.93 -7.61 3.59
N ASN A 71 8.00 -8.49 4.59
CA ASN A 71 8.45 -9.87 4.39
C ASN A 71 7.45 -10.69 3.56
N GLN A 72 6.15 -10.52 3.77
CA GLN A 72 5.11 -11.16 2.96
C GLN A 72 5.16 -10.67 1.52
N VAL A 73 5.27 -9.35 1.29
CA VAL A 73 5.45 -8.76 -0.04
C VAL A 73 6.67 -9.37 -0.71
N LYS A 74 7.82 -9.41 -0.03
CA LYS A 74 9.06 -10.01 -0.56
C LYS A 74 8.87 -11.48 -0.97
N TYR A 75 8.13 -12.25 -0.16
CA TYR A 75 7.80 -13.64 -0.47
C TYR A 75 6.88 -13.75 -1.71
N ILE A 76 5.82 -12.96 -1.78
CA ILE A 76 4.87 -12.92 -2.93
C ILE A 76 5.58 -12.50 -4.23
N LEU A 77 6.51 -11.56 -4.13
CA LEU A 77 7.28 -11.10 -5.27
C LEU A 77 8.19 -12.20 -5.83
N ASN A 78 8.71 -13.09 -4.98
CA ASN A 78 9.59 -14.19 -5.38
C ASN A 78 10.75 -13.71 -6.30
N GLY A 79 11.40 -12.60 -5.91
CA GLY A 79 12.49 -11.98 -6.66
C GLY A 79 12.05 -11.01 -7.77
N ARG A 80 10.75 -10.85 -8.04
CA ARG A 80 10.23 -9.81 -8.94
C ARG A 80 10.39 -8.42 -8.32
N LYS A 81 10.60 -7.41 -9.17
CA LYS A 81 10.69 -6.00 -8.76
C LYS A 81 9.31 -5.40 -8.49
N ILE A 82 9.24 -4.45 -7.56
CA ILE A 82 8.09 -3.55 -7.42
C ILE A 82 8.30 -2.40 -8.42
N ASP A 83 7.30 -2.15 -9.26
CA ASP A 83 7.34 -1.04 -10.22
C ASP A 83 6.77 0.24 -9.59
N LEU A 84 5.79 0.13 -8.69
CA LEU A 84 5.20 1.26 -7.96
C LEU A 84 4.95 0.95 -6.47
N LEU A 85 5.32 1.88 -5.60
CA LEU A 85 4.93 1.89 -4.19
C LEU A 85 4.09 3.14 -3.91
N ILE A 86 2.88 2.95 -3.40
CA ILE A 86 1.92 4.02 -3.16
C ILE A 86 1.59 4.07 -1.66
N ASN A 87 2.26 4.98 -0.96
CA ASN A 87 2.01 5.32 0.44
C ASN A 87 0.75 6.20 0.54
N ASN A 88 -0.41 5.58 0.40
CA ASN A 88 -1.72 6.26 0.36
C ASN A 88 -2.45 6.23 1.70
N ALA A 89 -2.27 5.19 2.53
CA ALA A 89 -2.90 5.13 3.84
C ALA A 89 -2.57 6.37 4.67
N GLY A 90 -3.57 6.87 5.37
CA GLY A 90 -3.43 8.06 6.21
C GLY A 90 -4.65 8.27 7.08
N VAL A 91 -4.43 8.94 8.21
CA VAL A 91 -5.48 9.39 9.13
C VAL A 91 -5.41 10.90 9.26
N MET A 92 -6.54 11.55 9.54
CA MET A 92 -6.61 12.99 9.72
C MET A 92 -7.67 13.31 10.76
N ASN A 93 -7.39 14.31 11.60
CA ASN A 93 -8.33 14.81 12.61
C ASN A 93 -8.78 13.72 13.59
N VAL A 94 -7.84 12.87 14.01
CA VAL A 94 -8.07 11.83 15.02
C VAL A 94 -7.67 12.35 16.42
N PRO A 95 -8.24 11.80 17.51
CA PRO A 95 -7.77 12.13 18.86
C PRO A 95 -6.29 11.81 19.04
N TYR A 96 -5.61 12.56 19.91
CA TYR A 96 -4.23 12.24 20.29
C TYR A 96 -4.18 10.86 20.94
N LEU A 97 -3.43 9.95 20.32
CA LEU A 97 -3.18 8.60 20.79
C LEU A 97 -1.71 8.26 20.58
N LYS A 98 -1.20 7.32 21.38
CA LYS A 98 0.11 6.72 21.14
C LYS A 98 -0.06 5.37 20.45
N THR A 99 0.81 5.11 19.48
CA THR A 99 0.97 3.80 18.84
C THR A 99 1.59 2.79 19.80
N VAL A 100 1.63 1.51 19.40
CA VAL A 100 2.32 0.47 20.19
C VAL A 100 3.82 0.75 20.30
N ASP A 101 4.39 1.45 19.32
CA ASP A 101 5.79 1.90 19.31
C ASP A 101 6.03 3.19 20.12
N GLY A 102 4.98 3.78 20.70
CA GLY A 102 5.07 4.94 21.60
C GLY A 102 5.08 6.31 20.91
N PHE A 103 4.91 6.37 19.59
CA PHE A 103 4.82 7.63 18.83
C PHE A 103 3.39 8.16 18.81
N GLU A 104 3.22 9.44 18.47
CA GLU A 104 1.89 9.99 18.20
C GLU A 104 1.31 9.34 16.94
N SER A 105 0.05 8.91 17.01
CA SER A 105 -0.58 8.05 16.00
C SER A 105 -0.63 8.68 14.61
N GLN A 106 -1.02 9.95 14.50
CA GLN A 106 -1.06 10.63 13.21
C GLN A 106 0.35 10.82 12.63
N CYS A 107 1.34 11.14 13.45
CA CYS A 107 2.73 11.22 13.05
C CYS A 107 3.24 9.88 12.55
N GLN A 108 3.07 8.77 13.27
CA GLN A 108 3.61 7.49 12.81
C GLN A 108 2.92 6.97 11.54
N ILE A 109 1.58 7.03 11.49
CA ILE A 109 0.83 6.48 10.36
C ILE A 109 1.08 7.29 9.07
N VAL A 110 1.20 8.61 9.18
CA VAL A 110 1.27 9.51 8.01
C VAL A 110 2.70 9.92 7.66
N SER A 111 3.65 9.85 8.60
CA SER A 111 5.06 10.14 8.30
C SER A 111 5.63 8.99 7.48
N LYS A 112 5.66 9.20 6.16
CA LYS A 112 6.12 8.24 5.17
C LYS A 112 7.56 7.80 5.45
N ILE A 113 7.76 6.48 5.40
CA ILE A 113 9.06 5.81 5.17
C ILE A 113 9.63 6.28 3.82
#